data_AF-A0A380FAB4-F1
#
_entry.id   AF-A0A380FAB4-F1
#
_cell.length_a   1.000
_cell.length_b   1.000
_cell.length_c   1.000
_cell.angle_alpha   90.00
_cell.angle_beta   90.00
_cell.angle_gamma   90.00
#
_symmetry.space_group_name_H-M   'P 1'
#
loop_
_entity.id
_entity.type
_entity.pdbx_description
1 polymer ?
#
loop_
_entity_poly.entity_id
_entity_poly.type
_entity_poly.pdbx_seq_one_letter_code
_entity_poly.pdbx_strand_id
1 'polypeptide(L)'
;MKRNYILGLDIGITSVGYGIIDYETRDVIDAGVRLFKEANVENNEGRRSKRGTRRLKRRRRHRLQRVKKLLFDNNLLTDDSELSGINPYETRVKGLSQELSKEELSVALLHLAKRRGVHNVNEVDEDTGNELSTKEQISRNSKILEEKYVAELQLERLKINGEVRGAANRFKTSDYVKEAKQLLKVQKTYHQFDRLFIDTYLDLLEARRTYYEGPGEGSPFGWKDIKEWYEMLMGHCTYFPDELRSVKHSYNADLYNALNDLNNLVIARDENEKLEYYEKFEIIENVFKQKKKPTLKQIAKEILVNEEDIKGYRVTSTGKPEFTNFKIYHDIKGITSRNEILENANLLNQIAEILTIYQSSEDIQEELEKLYSELTQEEMEQISKLTGYTGTHRLSLKAINLILDELWHTSDNQMTIFNRLRLVPKKVDLSQQKRIPTTLVDDFILSPVVKRSFIQSIKVINAIIKKYGLPSDIIIELARENNSKDAQKFINEMQKRNRQTNERIEEIVRKNR
;
A
#
# COMPACT_ATOMS: atom_id res chain seq x y z
N MET A 1 20.72 10.38 52.81
CA MET A 1 20.71 9.15 51.96
C MET A 1 19.73 9.37 50.83
N LYS A 2 20.10 9.07 49.57
CA LYS A 2 19.10 8.91 48.50
C LYS A 2 18.21 7.74 48.94
N ARG A 3 16.92 7.98 49.13
CA ARG A 3 15.98 6.91 49.47
C ARG A 3 15.87 5.98 48.26
N ASN A 4 16.08 4.68 48.47
CA ASN A 4 15.83 3.68 47.44
C ASN A 4 14.33 3.55 47.25
N TYR A 5 13.86 3.54 46.01
CA TYR A 5 12.43 3.53 45.73
C TYR A 5 12.10 2.70 44.49
N ILE A 6 10.85 2.23 44.44
CA ILE A 6 10.25 1.55 43.30
C ILE A 6 9.32 2.54 42.59
N LEU A 7 9.43 2.60 41.26
CA LEU A 7 8.53 3.38 40.41
C LEU A 7 7.50 2.47 39.73
N GLY A 8 6.23 2.63 40.09
CA GLY A 8 5.10 2.04 39.34
C GLY A 8 4.57 3.02 38.29
N LEU A 9 4.29 2.54 37.09
CA LEU A 9 3.64 3.30 36.03
C LEU A 9 2.40 2.58 35.50
N ASP A 10 1.28 3.30 35.45
CA ASP A 10 0.06 2.87 34.76
C ASP A 10 -0.11 3.72 33.49
N ILE A 11 0.19 3.13 32.33
CA ILE A 11 0.19 3.82 31.04
C ILE A 11 -1.13 3.60 30.31
N GLY A 12 -2.00 4.60 30.38
CA GLY A 12 -3.30 4.62 29.72
C GLY A 12 -3.34 5.36 28.38
N ILE A 13 -4.54 5.38 27.79
CA ILE A 13 -4.85 6.08 26.53
C ILE A 13 -4.84 7.61 26.69
N THR A 14 -5.21 8.12 27.88
CA THR A 14 -5.34 9.56 28.18
C THR A 14 -4.64 9.99 29.47
N SER A 15 -4.02 9.04 30.17
CA SER A 15 -3.39 9.24 31.47
C SER A 15 -2.11 8.42 31.56
N VAL A 16 -1.15 8.92 32.33
CA VAL A 16 -0.03 8.12 32.86
C VAL A 16 -0.02 8.33 34.36
N GLY A 17 -0.43 7.31 35.12
CA GLY A 17 -0.29 7.27 36.56
C GLY A 17 1.15 6.94 36.95
N TYR A 18 1.66 7.58 38.00
CA TYR A 18 2.93 7.21 38.62
C TYR A 18 2.75 7.05 40.13
N GLY A 19 3.38 6.01 40.68
CA GLY A 19 3.48 5.76 42.11
C GLY A 19 4.93 5.56 42.50
N ILE A 20 5.35 6.25 43.56
CA ILE A 20 6.70 6.18 44.12
C ILE A 20 6.55 5.62 45.53
N ILE A 21 7.12 4.45 45.76
CA ILE A 21 7.05 3.75 47.05
C ILE A 21 8.47 3.47 47.53
N ASP A 22 8.70 3.62 48.83
CA ASP A 22 9.99 3.28 49.45
C ASP A 22 10.27 1.78 49.28
N TYR A 23 11.50 1.44 48.91
CA TYR A 23 11.87 0.05 48.61
C TYR A 23 11.78 -0.86 49.84
N GLU A 24 12.10 -0.32 51.02
CA GLU A 24 12.19 -1.10 52.25
C GLU A 24 10.91 -0.95 53.08
N THR A 25 10.49 0.29 53.39
CA THR A 25 9.35 0.51 54.29
C THR A 25 8.02 0.25 53.61
N ARG A 26 8.00 0.25 52.27
CA ARG A 26 6.79 0.21 51.44
C ARG A 26 5.82 1.36 51.72
N ASP A 27 6.31 2.46 52.28
CA ASP A 27 5.52 3.68 52.42
C ASP A 27 5.46 4.43 51.09
N VAL A 28 4.29 5.00 50.80
CA VAL A 28 4.13 5.85 49.61
C VAL A 28 4.91 7.15 49.82
N ILE A 29 5.87 7.40 48.93
CA ILE A 29 6.67 8.63 48.90
C ILE A 29 5.90 9.73 48.17
N ASP A 30 5.37 9.41 46.99
CA ASP A 30 4.60 10.34 46.16
C ASP A 30 3.76 9.57 45.13
N ALA A 31 2.66 10.16 44.68
CA ALA A 31 1.83 9.58 43.62
C ALA A 31 1.13 10.69 42.83
N GLY A 32 0.93 10.46 41.54
CA GLY A 32 0.20 11.42 40.72
C GLY A 32 -0.17 10.89 39.35
N VAL A 33 -0.86 11.73 38.58
CA VAL A 33 -1.36 11.37 37.26
C VAL A 33 -1.08 12.49 36.26
N ARG A 34 -0.45 12.12 35.13
CA ARG A 34 -0.26 13.00 33.98
C ARG A 34 -1.39 12.78 32.98
N LEU A 35 -2.26 13.78 32.82
CA LEU A 35 -3.35 13.74 31.85
C LEU A 35 -2.96 14.36 30.49
N PHE A 36 -3.49 13.81 29.41
CA PHE A 36 -3.35 14.32 28.05
C PHE A 36 -4.53 13.90 27.16
N LYS A 37 -4.74 14.64 26.07
CA LYS A 37 -5.74 14.26 25.07
C LYS A 37 -5.27 13.00 24.33
N GLU A 38 -6.20 12.09 24.04
CA GLU A 38 -5.96 10.95 23.15
C GLU A 38 -5.42 11.43 21.80
N ALA A 39 -4.36 10.78 21.31
CA ALA A 39 -3.83 11.03 19.98
C ALA A 39 -4.56 10.16 18.95
N ASN A 40 -5.86 10.38 18.82
CA ASN A 40 -6.68 9.56 17.94
C ASN A 40 -6.28 9.75 16.45
N VAL A 41 -6.52 8.71 15.64
CA VAL A 41 -6.15 8.71 14.23
C VAL A 41 -6.99 9.71 13.42
N GLU A 42 -8.22 9.99 13.88
CA GLU A 42 -9.18 10.86 13.19
C GLU A 42 -8.68 12.29 13.04
N ASN A 43 -7.84 12.79 13.97
CA ASN A 43 -7.27 14.13 13.88
C ASN A 43 -6.38 14.29 12.63
N ASN A 44 -5.48 13.33 12.38
CA ASN A 44 -4.60 13.37 11.21
C ASN A 44 -5.36 13.00 9.93
N GLU A 45 -6.30 12.06 10.01
CA GLU A 45 -7.20 11.73 8.90
C GLU A 45 -8.02 12.93 8.45
N GLY A 46 -8.57 13.72 9.38
CA GLY A 46 -9.28 14.97 9.08
C GLY A 46 -8.39 15.97 8.35
N ARG A 47 -7.15 16.18 8.82
CA ARG A 47 -6.15 17.04 8.14
C ARG A 47 -5.84 16.54 6.74
N ARG A 48 -5.60 15.22 6.57
CA ARG A 48 -5.31 14.57 5.27
C ARG A 48 -6.50 14.67 4.32
N SER A 49 -7.71 14.40 4.81
CA SER A 49 -8.97 14.47 4.07
C SER A 49 -9.22 15.88 3.54
N LYS A 50 -9.18 16.90 4.41
CA LYS A 50 -9.36 18.30 3.97
C LYS A 50 -8.27 18.75 2.99
N ARG A 51 -7.02 18.29 3.16
CA ARG A 51 -5.94 18.54 2.17
C ARG A 51 -6.27 17.93 0.82
N GLY A 52 -6.75 16.68 0.80
CA GLY A 52 -7.25 16.00 -0.40
C GLY A 52 -8.39 16.78 -1.06
N THR A 53 -9.41 17.17 -0.30
CA THR A 53 -10.56 17.96 -0.81
C THR A 53 -10.12 19.28 -1.44
N ARG A 54 -9.19 20.01 -0.80
CA ARG A 54 -8.63 21.25 -1.37
C ARG A 54 -7.95 21.00 -2.72
N ARG A 55 -7.14 19.93 -2.83
CA ARG A 55 -6.50 19.53 -4.09
C ARG A 55 -7.53 19.15 -5.16
N LEU A 56 -8.58 18.40 -4.81
CA LEU A 56 -9.67 18.04 -5.72
C LEU A 56 -10.40 19.28 -6.26
N LYS A 57 -10.79 20.21 -5.37
CA LYS A 57 -11.45 21.46 -5.75
C LYS A 57 -10.56 22.31 -6.65
N ARG A 58 -9.28 22.47 -6.30
CA ARG A 58 -8.28 23.22 -7.09
C ARG A 58 -8.10 22.62 -8.48
N ARG A 59 -7.85 21.31 -8.58
CA ARG A 59 -7.64 20.61 -9.86
C ARG A 59 -8.89 20.60 -10.74
N ARG A 60 -10.09 20.45 -10.16
CA ARG A 60 -11.36 20.60 -10.90
C ARG A 60 -11.49 22.00 -11.50
N ARG A 61 -11.22 23.04 -10.71
CA ARG A 61 -11.25 24.43 -11.18
C ARG A 61 -10.23 24.64 -12.30
N HIS A 62 -8.99 24.19 -12.10
CA HIS A 62 -7.92 24.32 -13.09
C HIS A 62 -8.26 23.62 -14.41
N ARG A 63 -8.83 22.41 -14.36
CA ARG A 63 -9.29 21.71 -15.56
C ARG A 63 -10.34 22.53 -16.32
N LEU A 64 -11.34 23.06 -15.62
CA LEU A 64 -12.35 23.92 -16.23
C LEU A 64 -11.74 25.17 -16.86
N GLN A 65 -10.73 25.79 -16.22
CA GLN A 65 -10.04 26.94 -16.81
C GLN A 65 -9.24 26.57 -18.06
N ARG A 66 -8.60 25.40 -18.10
CA ARG A 66 -7.91 24.91 -19.31
C ARG A 66 -8.90 24.63 -20.44
N VAL A 67 -10.05 24.03 -20.15
CA VAL A 67 -11.11 23.81 -21.14
C VAL A 67 -11.66 25.15 -21.65
N LYS A 68 -11.93 26.12 -20.76
CA LYS A 68 -12.32 27.48 -21.18
C LYS A 68 -11.28 28.12 -22.09
N LYS A 69 -10.00 28.06 -21.70
CA LYS A 69 -8.90 28.58 -22.52
C LYS A 69 -8.86 27.92 -23.90
N LEU A 70 -9.00 26.60 -23.96
CA LEU A 70 -9.08 25.85 -25.22
C LEU A 70 -10.24 26.34 -26.11
N LEU A 71 -11.40 26.64 -25.53
CA LEU A 71 -12.56 27.17 -26.26
C LEU A 71 -12.31 28.62 -26.76
N PHE A 72 -11.66 29.46 -25.94
CA PHE A 72 -11.27 30.82 -26.34
C PHE A 72 -10.26 30.80 -27.49
N ASP A 73 -9.20 30.01 -27.36
CA ASP A 73 -8.12 29.90 -28.35
C ASP A 73 -8.65 29.40 -29.72
N ASN A 74 -9.81 28.72 -29.74
CA ASN A 74 -10.49 28.22 -30.94
C ASN A 74 -11.73 29.03 -31.35
N ASN A 75 -11.94 30.24 -30.80
CA ASN A 75 -13.07 31.12 -31.13
C ASN A 75 -14.47 30.47 -30.98
N LEU A 76 -14.60 29.53 -30.03
CA LEU A 76 -15.86 28.90 -29.62
C LEU A 76 -16.49 29.60 -28.42
N LEU A 77 -15.72 30.45 -27.73
CA LEU A 77 -16.15 31.24 -26.59
C LEU A 77 -15.48 32.61 -26.63
N THR A 78 -16.21 33.67 -26.29
CA THR A 78 -15.70 35.04 -26.11
C THR A 78 -16.15 35.60 -24.77
N ASP A 79 -15.62 36.75 -24.35
CA ASP A 79 -16.04 37.40 -23.11
C ASP A 79 -17.50 37.88 -23.17
N ASP A 80 -18.01 38.15 -24.38
CA ASP A 80 -19.39 38.54 -24.65
C ASP A 80 -20.36 37.34 -24.77
N SER A 81 -19.86 36.10 -24.71
CA SER A 81 -20.71 34.91 -24.80
C SER A 81 -21.63 34.76 -23.57
N GLU A 82 -22.93 34.92 -23.78
CA GLU A 82 -23.96 34.67 -22.76
C GLU A 82 -24.25 33.15 -22.66
N LEU A 83 -23.76 32.51 -21.59
CA LEU A 83 -23.98 31.07 -21.34
C LEU A 83 -25.18 30.79 -20.41
N SER A 84 -25.86 31.85 -19.97
CA SER A 84 -26.97 31.79 -19.02
C SER A 84 -28.19 31.13 -19.66
N GLY A 85 -28.96 30.35 -18.89
CA GLY A 85 -30.21 29.74 -19.37
C GLY A 85 -30.05 28.47 -20.23
N ILE A 86 -28.84 28.11 -20.65
CA ILE A 86 -28.59 26.90 -21.44
C ILE A 86 -28.62 25.65 -20.55
N ASN A 87 -29.49 24.68 -20.87
CA ASN A 87 -29.58 23.41 -20.15
C ASN A 87 -28.53 22.39 -20.65
N PRO A 88 -27.46 22.09 -19.87
CA PRO A 88 -26.38 21.22 -20.33
C PRO A 88 -26.78 19.76 -20.57
N TYR A 89 -27.94 19.30 -20.08
CA TYR A 89 -28.42 17.94 -20.35
C TYR A 89 -29.06 17.86 -21.74
N GLU A 90 -29.93 18.81 -22.06
CA GLU A 90 -30.56 18.91 -23.39
C GLU A 90 -29.54 19.18 -24.47
N THR A 91 -28.63 20.14 -24.23
CA THR A 91 -27.59 20.50 -25.19
C THR A 91 -26.65 19.34 -25.50
N ARG A 92 -26.28 18.54 -24.49
CA ARG A 92 -25.44 17.35 -24.74
C ARG A 92 -26.17 16.29 -25.54
N VAL A 93 -27.45 16.04 -25.30
CA VAL A 93 -28.24 15.09 -26.10
C VAL A 93 -28.41 15.59 -27.53
N LYS A 94 -28.76 16.87 -27.71
CA LYS A 94 -28.86 17.52 -29.03
C LYS A 94 -27.55 17.39 -29.81
N GLY A 95 -26.41 17.64 -29.15
CA GLY A 95 -25.08 17.59 -29.78
C GLY A 95 -24.62 16.20 -30.23
N LEU A 96 -25.31 15.12 -29.86
CA LEU A 96 -25.01 13.75 -30.32
C LEU A 96 -25.56 13.46 -31.73
N SER A 97 -26.44 14.31 -32.25
CA SER A 97 -27.12 14.10 -33.54
C SER A 97 -27.44 15.36 -34.34
N GLN A 98 -27.43 16.54 -33.73
CA GLN A 98 -27.80 17.82 -34.35
C GLN A 98 -26.73 18.89 -34.11
N GLU A 99 -26.76 19.96 -34.90
CA GLU A 99 -25.91 21.14 -34.73
C GLU A 99 -26.18 21.88 -33.41
N LEU A 100 -25.12 22.34 -32.76
CA LEU A 100 -25.17 23.22 -31.59
C LEU A 100 -24.68 24.62 -31.94
N SER A 101 -25.16 25.65 -31.24
CA SER A 101 -24.47 26.93 -31.25
C SER A 101 -23.09 26.82 -30.57
N LYS A 102 -22.23 27.82 -30.76
CA LYS A 102 -20.92 27.88 -30.10
C LYS A 102 -21.04 27.91 -28.57
N GLU A 103 -22.02 28.64 -28.06
CA GLU A 103 -22.36 28.76 -26.63
C GLU A 103 -22.89 27.43 -26.09
N GLU A 104 -23.80 26.79 -26.84
CA GLU A 104 -24.36 25.47 -26.54
C GLU A 104 -23.24 24.41 -26.44
N LEU A 105 -22.38 24.32 -27.46
CA LEU A 105 -21.24 23.41 -27.48
C LEU A 105 -20.31 23.67 -26.29
N SER A 106 -19.99 24.94 -26.02
CA SER A 106 -19.15 25.32 -24.89
C SER A 106 -19.75 24.89 -23.55
N VAL A 107 -21.06 25.05 -23.34
CA VAL A 107 -21.75 24.61 -22.12
C VAL A 107 -21.71 23.08 -21.98
N ALA A 108 -21.93 22.34 -23.06
CA ALA A 108 -21.87 20.89 -23.08
C ALA A 108 -20.48 20.36 -22.64
N LEU A 109 -19.42 20.91 -23.23
CA LEU A 109 -18.03 20.52 -22.95
C LEU A 109 -17.60 20.91 -21.52
N LEU A 110 -17.97 22.11 -21.06
CA LEU A 110 -17.69 22.53 -19.68
C LEU A 110 -18.43 21.67 -18.65
N HIS A 111 -19.65 21.23 -18.96
CA HIS A 111 -20.42 20.37 -18.07
C HIS A 111 -19.77 18.98 -17.92
N LEU A 112 -19.36 18.35 -19.04
CA LEU A 112 -18.60 17.10 -19.05
C LEU A 112 -17.30 17.21 -18.25
N ALA A 113 -16.49 18.24 -18.52
CA ALA A 113 -15.24 18.49 -17.81
C ALA A 113 -15.45 18.69 -16.28
N LYS A 114 -16.60 19.22 -15.84
CA LYS A 114 -16.88 19.43 -14.41
C LYS A 114 -17.06 18.11 -13.65
N ARG A 115 -17.70 17.11 -14.26
CA ARG A 115 -18.08 15.81 -13.66
C ARG A 115 -17.74 14.65 -14.59
N ARG A 116 -16.51 14.16 -14.46
CA ARG A 116 -15.90 13.19 -15.38
C ARG A 116 -15.87 11.74 -14.88
N GLY A 117 -16.76 11.37 -13.97
CA GLY A 117 -16.88 9.99 -13.48
C GLY A 117 -15.67 9.44 -12.70
N VAL A 118 -15.64 8.11 -12.58
CA VAL A 118 -14.62 7.31 -11.86
C VAL A 118 -13.92 6.35 -12.84
N HIS A 119 -12.66 5.99 -12.57
CA HIS A 119 -11.83 5.17 -13.47
C HIS A 119 -11.43 3.80 -12.90
N ASN A 120 -11.39 3.66 -11.57
CA ASN A 120 -10.75 2.57 -10.86
C ASN A 120 -11.76 1.74 -10.06
N VAL A 121 -13.00 1.68 -10.55
CA VAL A 121 -14.07 0.90 -9.96
C VAL A 121 -14.45 -0.17 -10.97
N ASN A 122 -14.11 -1.41 -10.63
CA ASN A 122 -14.49 -2.57 -11.40
C ASN A 122 -15.99 -2.81 -11.21
N GLU A 123 -16.63 -3.28 -12.27
CA GLU A 123 -18.00 -3.79 -12.19
C GLU A 123 -18.05 -5.03 -11.30
N VAL A 124 -19.21 -5.24 -10.69
CA VAL A 124 -19.52 -6.42 -9.89
C VAL A 124 -20.66 -7.12 -10.60
N ASP A 125 -20.54 -8.43 -10.74
CA ASP A 125 -21.49 -9.28 -11.47
C ASP A 125 -22.82 -9.45 -10.71
N GLU A 126 -22.80 -9.41 -9.38
CA GLU A 126 -23.98 -9.58 -8.52
C GLU A 126 -24.35 -8.30 -7.74
N ASP A 127 -25.63 -7.91 -7.85
CA ASP A 127 -26.25 -6.84 -7.07
C ASP A 127 -26.61 -7.39 -5.68
N THR A 128 -25.79 -7.08 -4.67
CA THR A 128 -25.86 -7.72 -3.34
C THR A 128 -26.77 -7.01 -2.32
N GLY A 129 -27.50 -5.96 -2.72
CA GLY A 129 -28.54 -5.36 -1.89
C GLY A 129 -28.68 -3.84 -2.03
N ASN A 130 -29.65 -3.27 -1.33
CA ASN A 130 -30.04 -1.85 -1.31
C ASN A 130 -28.96 -0.87 -0.76
N GLU A 131 -27.68 -1.11 -0.98
CA GLU A 131 -26.61 -0.21 -0.55
C GLU A 131 -26.36 0.90 -1.58
N LEU A 132 -26.04 2.11 -1.11
CA LEU A 132 -25.68 3.26 -1.95
C LEU A 132 -24.17 3.21 -2.32
N SER A 133 -23.67 2.01 -2.59
CA SER A 133 -22.27 1.73 -2.95
C SER A 133 -21.91 2.33 -4.31
N THR A 134 -20.64 2.72 -4.50
CA THR A 134 -20.19 3.20 -5.82
C THR A 134 -20.07 2.05 -6.83
N LYS A 135 -19.70 0.84 -6.38
CA LYS A 135 -19.52 -0.33 -7.25
C LYS A 135 -20.84 -0.77 -7.89
N GLU A 136 -21.85 -1.01 -7.06
CA GLU A 136 -23.21 -1.37 -7.50
C GLU A 136 -23.81 -0.30 -8.40
N GLN A 137 -23.70 0.97 -7.99
CA GLN A 137 -24.28 2.06 -8.78
C GLN A 137 -23.64 2.19 -10.17
N ILE A 138 -22.34 1.92 -10.30
CA ILE A 138 -21.65 1.87 -11.59
C ILE A 138 -22.18 0.69 -12.41
N SER A 139 -22.25 -0.52 -11.84
CA SER A 139 -22.78 -1.71 -12.52
C SER A 139 -24.22 -1.51 -13.02
N ARG A 140 -25.12 -0.96 -12.19
CA ARG A 140 -26.51 -0.63 -12.58
C ARG A 140 -26.56 0.37 -13.73
N ASN A 141 -25.72 1.41 -13.69
CA ASN A 141 -25.68 2.40 -14.75
C ASN A 141 -25.09 1.83 -16.05
N SER A 142 -24.07 0.99 -15.99
CA SER A 142 -23.45 0.38 -17.16
C SER A 142 -24.45 -0.43 -17.99
N LYS A 143 -25.29 -1.26 -17.35
CA LYS A 143 -26.34 -2.04 -18.04
C LYS A 143 -27.30 -1.15 -18.84
N ILE A 144 -27.68 0.01 -18.28
CA ILE A 144 -28.58 0.95 -18.96
C ILE A 144 -27.85 1.70 -20.10
N LEU A 145 -26.54 1.88 -19.99
CA LEU A 145 -25.70 2.57 -20.97
C LEU A 145 -25.24 1.68 -22.14
N GLU A 146 -25.67 0.43 -22.19
CA GLU A 146 -25.44 -0.44 -23.35
C GLU A 146 -26.08 0.15 -24.61
N GLU A 147 -27.30 0.70 -24.48
CA GLU A 147 -28.07 1.27 -25.58
C GLU A 147 -28.07 2.81 -25.61
N LYS A 148 -27.53 3.47 -24.58
CA LYS A 148 -27.65 4.93 -24.37
C LYS A 148 -26.32 5.58 -23.99
N TYR A 149 -26.18 6.86 -24.30
CA TYR A 149 -25.14 7.72 -23.78
C TYR A 149 -25.51 8.29 -22.39
N VAL A 150 -24.49 8.77 -21.65
CA VAL A 150 -24.70 9.28 -20.28
C VAL A 150 -25.65 10.48 -20.26
N ALA A 151 -25.56 11.38 -21.25
CA ALA A 151 -26.44 12.52 -21.41
C ALA A 151 -27.90 12.13 -21.58
N GLU A 152 -28.19 11.09 -22.37
CA GLU A 152 -29.54 10.61 -22.64
C GLU A 152 -30.17 10.08 -21.36
N LEU A 153 -29.47 9.18 -20.66
CA LEU A 153 -29.95 8.65 -19.38
C LEU A 153 -30.13 9.76 -18.31
N GLN A 154 -29.22 10.73 -18.29
CA GLN A 154 -29.35 11.87 -17.38
C GLN A 154 -30.54 12.77 -17.73
N LEU A 155 -30.81 13.00 -19.02
CA LEU A 155 -31.95 13.79 -19.47
C LEU A 155 -33.28 13.06 -19.21
N GLU A 156 -33.32 11.74 -19.41
CA GLU A 156 -34.48 10.92 -19.04
C GLU A 156 -34.79 11.03 -17.55
N ARG A 157 -33.79 10.90 -16.68
CA ARG A 157 -33.95 11.09 -15.24
C ARG A 157 -34.43 12.50 -14.88
N LEU A 158 -33.94 13.52 -15.58
CA LEU A 158 -34.41 14.89 -15.38
C LEU A 158 -35.90 15.02 -15.72
N LYS A 159 -36.35 14.44 -16.84
CA LYS A 159 -37.73 14.52 -17.30
C LYS A 159 -38.69 13.69 -16.44
N ILE A 160 -38.27 12.49 -16.01
CA ILE A 160 -39.13 11.56 -15.26
C ILE A 160 -39.13 11.89 -13.76
N ASN A 161 -37.95 12.09 -13.16
CA ASN A 161 -37.80 12.22 -11.71
C ASN A 161 -37.67 13.69 -11.26
N GLY A 162 -37.49 14.64 -12.19
CA GLY A 162 -37.20 16.03 -11.86
C GLY A 162 -35.77 16.29 -11.36
N GLU A 163 -34.94 15.25 -11.21
CA GLU A 163 -33.58 15.38 -10.70
C GLU A 163 -32.57 14.46 -11.37
N VAL A 164 -31.33 14.94 -11.46
CA VAL A 164 -30.18 14.18 -12.00
C VAL A 164 -29.07 14.02 -10.96
N ARG A 165 -29.12 14.78 -9.87
CA ARG A 165 -28.01 14.93 -8.93
C ARG A 165 -28.25 14.00 -7.75
N GLY A 166 -27.23 13.28 -7.30
CA GLY A 166 -27.38 12.36 -6.18
C GLY A 166 -26.48 11.14 -6.32
N ALA A 167 -26.83 10.07 -5.60
CA ALA A 167 -26.08 8.81 -5.65
C ALA A 167 -26.13 8.16 -7.04
N ALA A 168 -27.27 8.22 -7.73
CA ALA A 168 -27.46 7.66 -9.07
C ALA A 168 -26.55 8.28 -10.16
N ASN A 169 -25.95 9.43 -9.90
CA ASN A 169 -25.13 10.19 -10.84
C ASN A 169 -23.63 9.84 -10.76
N ARG A 170 -23.33 8.54 -10.70
CA ARG A 170 -21.97 7.98 -10.68
C ARG A 170 -21.80 7.14 -11.92
N PHE A 171 -20.90 7.55 -12.81
CA PHE A 171 -20.63 6.90 -14.10
C PHE A 171 -19.14 6.66 -14.26
N LYS A 172 -18.73 5.77 -15.18
CA LYS A 172 -17.32 5.59 -15.49
C LYS A 172 -16.82 6.81 -16.27
N THR A 173 -15.54 7.10 -16.15
CA THR A 173 -14.88 8.11 -17.00
C THR A 173 -14.95 7.70 -18.47
N SER A 174 -14.80 6.41 -18.78
CA SER A 174 -14.93 5.86 -20.13
C SER A 174 -16.28 6.19 -20.78
N ASP A 175 -17.38 6.17 -20.01
CA ASP A 175 -18.71 6.43 -20.55
C ASP A 175 -18.87 7.90 -20.95
N TYR A 176 -18.33 8.82 -20.14
CA TYR A 176 -18.27 10.23 -20.49
C TYR A 176 -17.36 10.50 -21.69
N VAL A 177 -16.24 9.78 -21.80
CA VAL A 177 -15.33 9.88 -22.95
C VAL A 177 -15.98 9.34 -24.22
N LYS A 178 -16.72 8.23 -24.14
CA LYS A 178 -17.52 7.65 -25.24
C LYS A 178 -18.56 8.67 -25.75
N GLU A 179 -19.30 9.30 -24.83
CA GLU A 179 -20.22 10.39 -25.18
C GLU A 179 -19.50 11.59 -25.81
N ALA A 180 -18.41 12.06 -25.19
CA ALA A 180 -17.66 13.21 -25.68
C ALA A 180 -17.10 12.98 -27.09
N LYS A 181 -16.60 11.77 -27.39
CA LYS A 181 -16.12 11.39 -28.72
C LYS A 181 -17.23 11.46 -29.75
N GLN A 182 -18.43 10.94 -29.44
CA GLN A 182 -19.58 11.02 -30.35
C GLN A 182 -20.04 12.48 -30.56
N LEU A 183 -20.16 13.25 -29.48
CA LEU A 183 -20.55 14.66 -29.56
C LEU A 183 -19.56 15.45 -30.44
N LEU A 184 -18.25 15.35 -30.17
CA LEU A 184 -17.23 16.03 -30.97
C LEU A 184 -17.19 15.56 -32.42
N LYS A 185 -17.46 14.28 -32.69
CA LYS A 185 -17.54 13.73 -34.05
C LYS A 185 -18.65 14.42 -34.86
N VAL A 186 -19.83 14.61 -34.27
CA VAL A 186 -20.96 15.30 -34.92
C VAL A 186 -20.66 16.80 -35.04
N GLN A 187 -20.22 17.44 -33.97
CA GLN A 187 -20.00 18.89 -33.98
C GLN A 187 -18.85 19.34 -34.90
N LYS A 188 -17.92 18.44 -35.24
CA LYS A 188 -16.85 18.69 -36.20
C LYS A 188 -17.36 19.07 -37.60
N THR A 189 -18.56 18.65 -38.00
CA THR A 189 -19.11 19.03 -39.32
C THR A 189 -19.61 20.48 -39.36
N TYR A 190 -19.91 21.08 -38.20
CA TYR A 190 -20.53 22.41 -38.09
C TYR A 190 -19.54 23.49 -37.61
N HIS A 191 -18.49 23.11 -36.88
CA HIS A 191 -17.51 24.04 -36.35
C HIS A 191 -16.09 23.73 -36.83
N GLN A 192 -15.29 24.79 -36.98
CA GLN A 192 -13.90 24.70 -37.41
C GLN A 192 -12.98 24.45 -36.20
N PHE A 193 -12.83 23.20 -35.81
CA PHE A 193 -11.77 22.77 -34.89
C PHE A 193 -11.06 21.52 -35.42
N ASP A 194 -9.77 21.41 -35.13
CA ASP A 194 -8.89 20.39 -35.68
C ASP A 194 -8.84 19.13 -34.78
N ARG A 195 -8.00 18.17 -35.17
CA ARG A 195 -7.76 16.96 -34.40
C ARG A 195 -7.08 17.27 -33.06
N LEU A 196 -6.19 18.27 -33.03
CA LEU A 196 -5.48 18.68 -31.82
C LEU A 196 -6.45 19.18 -30.74
N PHE A 197 -7.49 19.94 -31.11
CA PHE A 197 -8.54 20.36 -30.20
C PHE A 197 -9.25 19.16 -29.56
N ILE A 198 -9.66 18.18 -30.37
CA ILE A 198 -10.35 16.98 -29.91
C ILE A 198 -9.47 16.20 -28.93
N ASP A 199 -8.23 15.92 -29.32
CA ASP A 199 -7.28 15.15 -28.51
C ASP A 199 -6.96 15.88 -27.19
N THR A 200 -6.75 17.21 -27.24
CA THR A 200 -6.51 18.05 -26.05
C THR A 200 -7.71 18.06 -25.11
N TYR A 201 -8.94 18.15 -25.63
CA TYR A 201 -10.14 18.14 -24.81
C TYR A 201 -10.34 16.77 -24.14
N LEU A 202 -10.16 15.67 -24.88
CA LEU A 202 -10.30 14.32 -24.34
C LEU A 202 -9.25 14.03 -23.27
N ASP A 203 -7.99 14.43 -23.48
CA ASP A 203 -6.94 14.39 -22.44
C ASP A 203 -7.39 15.16 -21.20
N LEU A 204 -7.80 16.42 -21.34
CA LEU A 204 -8.29 17.22 -20.21
C LEU A 204 -9.45 16.54 -19.48
N LEU A 205 -10.35 15.89 -20.23
CA LEU A 205 -11.50 15.20 -19.68
C LEU A 205 -11.06 13.99 -18.85
N GLU A 206 -10.20 13.11 -19.36
CA GLU A 206 -9.88 11.84 -18.68
C GLU A 206 -8.69 11.92 -17.71
N ALA A 207 -7.67 12.70 -18.08
CA ALA A 207 -6.35 12.74 -17.45
C ALA A 207 -6.43 13.12 -15.98
N ARG A 208 -5.73 12.33 -15.16
CA ARG A 208 -5.63 12.52 -13.72
C ARG A 208 -4.26 12.05 -13.29
N ARG A 209 -3.75 12.69 -12.24
CA ARG A 209 -2.51 12.24 -11.65
C ARG A 209 -2.68 10.87 -11.02
N THR A 210 -1.72 10.00 -11.25
CA THR A 210 -1.62 8.71 -10.58
C THR A 210 -1.15 8.90 -9.12
N TYR A 211 -1.10 7.81 -8.36
CA TYR A 211 -0.63 7.87 -6.97
C TYR A 211 0.89 8.04 -6.87
N TYR A 212 1.64 7.52 -7.85
CA TYR A 212 3.11 7.56 -7.94
C TYR A 212 3.64 8.81 -8.65
N GLU A 213 2.81 9.58 -9.36
CA GLU A 213 3.16 10.94 -9.82
C GLU A 213 3.04 12.01 -8.71
N GLY A 214 2.15 11.79 -7.73
CA GLY A 214 1.99 12.69 -6.60
C GLY A 214 1.43 14.11 -6.94
N PRO A 215 1.79 15.14 -6.15
CA PRO A 215 1.45 16.53 -6.42
C PRO A 215 2.40 17.16 -7.47
N GLY A 216 2.04 18.33 -7.99
CA GLY A 216 2.96 19.09 -8.85
C GLY A 216 4.09 19.76 -8.05
N GLU A 217 5.03 20.35 -8.78
CA GLU A 217 6.18 21.09 -8.28
C GLU A 217 5.81 22.14 -7.21
N GLY A 218 6.69 22.35 -6.24
CA GLY A 218 6.50 23.25 -5.10
C GLY A 218 5.67 22.67 -3.95
N SER A 219 5.16 21.44 -4.06
CA SER A 219 4.48 20.77 -2.95
C SER A 219 5.50 20.09 -2.01
N PRO A 220 5.52 20.36 -0.69
CA PRO A 220 6.40 19.69 0.27
C PRO A 220 6.01 18.23 0.57
N PHE A 221 5.12 17.67 -0.25
CA PHE A 221 4.65 16.29 -0.19
C PHE A 221 4.81 15.60 -1.55
N GLY A 222 5.62 16.17 -2.43
CA GLY A 222 5.95 15.63 -3.73
C GLY A 222 7.39 15.13 -3.74
N TRP A 223 7.76 14.62 -4.90
CA TRP A 223 9.04 14.02 -5.27
C TRP A 223 9.32 14.40 -6.72
N LYS A 224 10.57 14.31 -7.15
CA LYS A 224 11.01 14.73 -8.48
C LYS A 224 10.67 13.68 -9.55
N ASP A 225 10.79 12.40 -9.22
CA ASP A 225 10.61 11.26 -10.13
C ASP A 225 10.13 10.01 -9.36
N ILE A 226 9.80 8.94 -10.10
CA ILE A 226 9.28 7.67 -9.55
C ILE A 226 10.34 6.96 -8.70
N LYS A 227 11.63 7.09 -9.05
CA LYS A 227 12.72 6.45 -8.34
C LYS A 227 12.88 7.05 -6.94
N GLU A 228 13.00 8.37 -6.83
CA GLU A 228 13.07 9.07 -5.55
C GLU A 228 11.85 8.79 -4.69
N TRP A 229 10.65 8.76 -5.28
CA TRP A 229 9.42 8.40 -4.57
C TRP A 229 9.52 7.04 -3.90
N TYR A 230 10.00 6.03 -4.63
CA TYR A 230 10.10 4.67 -4.12
C TYR A 230 11.20 4.55 -3.07
N GLU A 231 12.37 5.14 -3.33
CA GLU A 231 13.53 5.14 -2.42
C GLU A 231 13.23 5.82 -1.08
N MET A 232 12.44 6.92 -1.08
CA MET A 232 11.99 7.58 0.16
C MET A 232 11.03 6.73 1.00
N LEU A 233 10.32 5.78 0.38
CA LEU A 233 9.34 4.93 1.05
C LEU A 233 9.90 3.57 1.47
N MET A 234 10.87 3.05 0.73
CA MET A 234 11.47 1.76 1.02
C MET A 234 12.33 1.81 2.28
N GLY A 235 12.37 0.69 3.01
CA GLY A 235 13.20 0.59 4.21
C GLY A 235 14.67 0.33 3.88
N HIS A 236 15.50 0.45 4.91
CA HIS A 236 16.93 0.11 4.84
C HIS A 236 17.20 -1.33 5.27
N CYS A 237 18.37 -1.84 4.90
CA CYS A 237 18.83 -3.17 5.28
C CYS A 237 19.09 -3.29 6.79
N THR A 238 18.78 -4.46 7.35
CA THR A 238 19.01 -4.79 8.78
C THR A 238 20.48 -4.66 9.21
N TYR A 239 21.43 -5.12 8.40
CA TYR A 239 22.87 -5.16 8.72
C TYR A 239 23.67 -4.02 8.09
N PHE A 240 23.15 -3.39 7.02
CA PHE A 240 23.77 -2.26 6.33
C PHE A 240 22.80 -1.07 6.28
N PRO A 241 22.72 -0.25 7.33
CA PRO A 241 21.69 0.78 7.45
C PRO A 241 21.72 1.88 6.41
N ASP A 242 22.87 2.12 5.79
CA ASP A 242 23.03 3.12 4.74
C ASP A 242 22.57 2.59 3.37
N GLU A 243 22.30 1.29 3.27
CA GLU A 243 21.86 0.62 2.05
C GLU A 243 20.34 0.43 2.05
N LEU A 244 19.71 0.75 0.92
CA LEU A 244 18.31 0.45 0.69
C LEU A 244 18.10 -1.06 0.58
N ARG A 245 16.90 -1.53 0.97
CA ARG A 245 16.52 -2.93 0.81
C ARG A 245 16.53 -3.35 -0.66
N SER A 246 16.80 -4.63 -0.93
CA SER A 246 16.52 -5.20 -2.25
C SER A 246 15.01 -5.20 -2.50
N VAL A 247 14.59 -5.14 -3.77
CA VAL A 247 13.24 -5.51 -4.16
C VAL A 247 12.97 -6.97 -3.80
N LYS A 248 11.72 -7.28 -3.43
CA LYS A 248 11.38 -8.59 -2.85
C LYS A 248 11.70 -9.77 -3.77
N HIS A 249 11.55 -9.56 -5.09
CA HIS A 249 11.60 -10.59 -6.11
C HIS A 249 12.79 -10.45 -7.07
N SER A 250 13.89 -9.82 -6.61
CA SER A 250 15.16 -9.88 -7.34
C SER A 250 15.67 -11.32 -7.38
N TYR A 251 16.31 -11.73 -8.47
CA TYR A 251 16.84 -13.08 -8.63
C TYR A 251 17.74 -13.52 -7.47
N ASN A 252 18.70 -12.67 -7.07
CA ASN A 252 19.60 -13.00 -5.96
C ASN A 252 18.88 -13.08 -4.61
N ALA A 253 17.77 -12.34 -4.42
CA ALA A 253 16.97 -12.47 -3.20
C ALA A 253 16.21 -13.80 -3.15
N ASP A 254 15.61 -14.22 -4.27
CA ASP A 254 14.96 -15.54 -4.35
C ASP A 254 15.99 -16.67 -4.23
N LEU A 255 17.17 -16.54 -4.84
CA LEU A 255 18.26 -17.52 -4.67
C LEU A 255 18.74 -17.59 -3.21
N TYR A 256 18.94 -16.44 -2.56
CA TYR A 256 19.27 -16.37 -1.13
C TYR A 256 18.22 -17.06 -0.27
N ASN A 257 16.93 -16.84 -0.55
CA ASN A 257 15.83 -17.46 0.19
C ASN A 257 15.85 -18.99 0.01
N ALA A 258 16.04 -19.47 -1.22
CA ALA A 258 16.09 -20.90 -1.52
C ALA A 258 17.31 -21.59 -0.88
N LEU A 259 18.50 -20.99 -0.95
CA LEU A 259 19.69 -21.56 -0.29
C LEU A 259 19.51 -21.62 1.23
N ASN A 260 18.83 -20.65 1.84
CA ASN A 260 18.45 -20.74 3.25
C ASN A 260 17.43 -21.86 3.50
N ASP A 261 16.43 -22.06 2.63
CA ASP A 261 15.51 -23.19 2.75
C ASP A 261 16.30 -24.52 2.72
N LEU A 262 17.27 -24.67 1.79
CA LEU A 262 18.10 -25.87 1.63
C LEU A 262 19.08 -26.10 2.79
N ASN A 263 19.81 -25.07 3.26
CA ASN A 263 20.75 -25.19 4.37
C ASN A 263 20.06 -25.52 5.71
N ASN A 264 18.78 -25.16 5.86
CA ASN A 264 17.98 -25.52 7.02
C ASN A 264 17.43 -26.95 6.98
N LEU A 265 17.50 -27.65 5.83
CA LEU A 265 17.10 -29.05 5.75
C LEU A 265 18.03 -29.95 6.57
N VAL A 266 17.46 -31.04 7.06
CA VAL A 266 18.17 -32.16 7.67
C VAL A 266 17.68 -33.42 6.97
N ILE A 267 18.62 -34.25 6.51
CA ILE A 267 18.35 -35.45 5.71
C ILE A 267 18.85 -36.66 6.49
N ALA A 268 17.96 -37.59 6.82
CA ALA A 268 18.33 -38.85 7.44
C ALA A 268 18.89 -39.82 6.39
N ARG A 269 20.23 -39.88 6.25
CA ARG A 269 20.94 -40.79 5.35
C ARG A 269 22.30 -41.21 5.93
N ASP A 270 22.94 -42.20 5.33
CA ASP A 270 24.26 -42.70 5.77
C ASP A 270 25.39 -41.70 5.54
N GLU A 271 25.21 -40.78 4.59
CA GLU A 271 26.15 -39.71 4.25
C GLU A 271 25.97 -38.49 5.18
N ASN A 272 26.32 -37.29 4.70
CA ASN A 272 26.14 -36.04 5.44
C ASN A 272 24.64 -35.72 5.62
N GLU A 273 24.20 -35.40 6.84
CA GLU A 273 22.83 -34.98 7.12
C GLU A 273 22.46 -33.62 6.50
N LYS A 274 23.47 -32.86 6.06
CA LYS A 274 23.33 -31.61 5.33
C LYS A 274 23.60 -31.80 3.84
N LEU A 275 23.00 -30.92 3.05
CA LEU A 275 23.25 -30.84 1.62
C LEU A 275 24.63 -30.25 1.33
N GLU A 276 25.39 -30.95 0.50
CA GLU A 276 26.65 -30.48 -0.06
C GLU A 276 26.42 -29.43 -1.16
N TYR A 277 27.48 -28.71 -1.54
CA TYR A 277 27.42 -27.68 -2.58
C TYR A 277 26.80 -28.21 -3.89
N TYR A 278 27.29 -29.34 -4.39
CA TYR A 278 26.84 -29.89 -5.68
C TYR A 278 25.38 -30.31 -5.63
N GLU A 279 24.91 -30.83 -4.49
CA GLU A 279 23.50 -31.21 -4.32
C GLU A 279 22.59 -29.98 -4.34
N LYS A 280 23.00 -28.91 -3.66
CA LYS A 280 22.28 -27.63 -3.73
C LYS A 280 22.24 -27.11 -5.15
N PHE A 281 23.36 -27.21 -5.89
CA PHE A 281 23.44 -26.77 -7.27
C PHE A 281 22.44 -27.54 -8.16
N GLU A 282 22.47 -28.88 -8.10
CA GLU A 282 21.54 -29.74 -8.85
C GLU A 282 20.08 -29.48 -8.46
N ILE A 283 19.76 -29.33 -7.17
CA ILE A 283 18.41 -28.97 -6.73
C ILE A 283 17.97 -27.62 -7.32
N ILE A 284 18.85 -26.61 -7.34
CA ILE A 284 18.52 -25.31 -7.91
C ILE A 284 18.27 -25.43 -9.42
N GLU A 285 19.13 -26.10 -10.17
CA GLU A 285 19.03 -26.22 -11.63
C GLU A 285 17.89 -27.15 -12.08
N ASN A 286 17.74 -28.32 -11.44
CA ASN A 286 16.83 -29.38 -11.88
C ASN A 286 15.43 -29.28 -11.26
N VAL A 287 15.30 -28.61 -10.12
CA VAL A 287 14.02 -28.41 -9.43
C VAL A 287 13.59 -26.95 -9.45
N PHE A 288 14.33 -26.05 -8.79
CA PHE A 288 13.87 -24.67 -8.58
C PHE A 288 13.76 -23.88 -9.88
N LYS A 289 14.69 -24.03 -10.82
CA LYS A 289 14.63 -23.41 -12.15
C LYS A 289 13.71 -24.15 -13.13
N GLN A 290 13.32 -25.39 -12.86
CA GLN A 290 12.39 -26.13 -13.73
C GLN A 290 10.93 -26.04 -13.30
N LYS A 291 10.66 -25.85 -12.01
CA LYS A 291 9.31 -25.87 -11.44
C LYS A 291 9.03 -24.56 -10.70
N LYS A 292 7.96 -23.86 -11.11
CA LYS A 292 7.56 -22.57 -10.49
C LYS A 292 7.28 -22.69 -8.98
N LYS A 293 6.83 -23.86 -8.54
CA LYS A 293 6.60 -24.20 -7.13
C LYS A 293 7.28 -25.53 -6.82
N PRO A 294 8.52 -25.51 -6.28
CA PRO A 294 9.22 -26.72 -5.86
C PRO A 294 8.43 -27.50 -4.82
N THR A 295 8.44 -28.82 -4.91
CA THR A 295 7.81 -29.72 -3.94
C THR A 295 8.83 -30.60 -3.24
N LEU A 296 8.49 -31.07 -2.03
CA LEU A 296 9.35 -31.99 -1.27
C LEU A 296 9.70 -33.24 -2.08
N LYS A 297 8.70 -33.84 -2.75
CA LYS A 297 8.89 -34.96 -3.68
C LYS A 297 9.94 -34.73 -4.76
N GLN A 298 9.98 -33.53 -5.33
CA GLN A 298 10.93 -33.21 -6.40
C GLN A 298 12.35 -33.13 -5.86
N ILE A 299 12.52 -32.49 -4.70
CA ILE A 299 13.82 -32.40 -4.03
C ILE A 299 14.28 -33.80 -3.59
N ALA A 300 13.41 -34.58 -2.94
CA ALA A 300 13.73 -35.94 -2.51
C ALA A 300 14.17 -36.84 -3.67
N LYS A 301 13.49 -36.74 -4.82
CA LYS A 301 13.88 -37.45 -6.03
C LYS A 301 15.26 -37.02 -6.56
N GLU A 302 15.58 -35.73 -6.49
CA GLU A 302 16.84 -35.19 -6.97
C GLU A 302 18.03 -35.72 -6.17
N ILE A 303 17.90 -35.79 -4.84
CA ILE A 303 18.94 -36.28 -3.93
C ILE A 303 18.78 -37.77 -3.57
N LEU A 304 17.94 -38.51 -4.30
CA LEU A 304 17.78 -39.96 -4.21
C LEU A 304 17.38 -40.50 -2.81
N VAL A 305 16.54 -39.76 -2.08
CA VAL A 305 15.98 -40.18 -0.77
C VAL A 305 14.44 -40.13 -0.78
N ASN A 306 13.81 -40.60 0.31
CA ASN A 306 12.36 -40.48 0.46
C ASN A 306 11.97 -39.15 1.12
N GLU A 307 10.69 -38.75 1.00
CA GLU A 307 10.20 -37.51 1.61
C GLU A 307 10.25 -37.57 3.15
N GLU A 308 10.12 -38.77 3.72
CA GLU A 308 10.17 -39.04 5.15
C GLU A 308 11.55 -38.74 5.76
N ASP A 309 12.61 -38.85 4.97
CA ASP A 309 14.00 -38.65 5.39
C ASP A 309 14.35 -37.16 5.52
N ILE A 310 13.58 -36.28 4.88
CA ILE A 310 13.83 -34.84 4.87
C ILE A 310 12.99 -34.15 5.96
N LYS A 311 13.65 -33.33 6.77
CA LYS A 311 13.06 -32.48 7.82
C LYS A 311 13.63 -31.05 7.76
N GLY A 312 13.08 -30.13 8.54
CA GLY A 312 13.57 -28.76 8.66
C GLY A 312 13.10 -27.79 7.56
N TYR A 313 12.19 -28.21 6.68
CA TYR A 313 11.56 -27.34 5.70
C TYR A 313 10.47 -26.45 6.32
N ARG A 314 10.19 -25.31 5.68
CA ARG A 314 9.06 -24.44 6.03
C ARG A 314 7.73 -25.12 5.70
N VAL A 315 6.70 -24.80 6.47
CA VAL A 315 5.34 -25.33 6.28
C VAL A 315 4.31 -24.22 6.23
N THR A 316 3.28 -24.42 5.40
CA THR A 316 2.10 -23.55 5.38
C THR A 316 1.22 -23.78 6.62
N SER A 317 0.18 -22.95 6.80
CA SER A 317 -0.85 -23.17 7.82
C SER A 317 -1.60 -24.49 7.70
N THR A 318 -1.57 -25.12 6.52
CA THR A 318 -2.17 -26.43 6.27
C THR A 318 -1.19 -27.59 6.46
N GLY A 319 0.03 -27.32 6.93
CA GLY A 319 1.08 -28.32 7.14
C GLY A 319 1.78 -28.80 5.86
N LYS A 320 1.51 -28.17 4.72
CA LYS A 320 2.17 -28.53 3.45
C LYS A 320 3.58 -27.93 3.38
N PRO A 321 4.59 -28.66 2.85
CA PRO A 321 5.92 -28.10 2.61
C PRO A 321 5.84 -26.86 1.72
N GLU A 322 6.56 -25.81 2.11
CA GLU A 322 6.67 -24.56 1.37
C GLU A 322 8.14 -24.28 1.05
N PHE A 323 8.45 -24.10 -0.23
CA PHE A 323 9.78 -23.75 -0.72
C PHE A 323 9.72 -22.43 -1.49
N THR A 324 10.85 -21.75 -1.54
CA THR A 324 11.00 -20.51 -2.30
C THR A 324 10.70 -20.71 -3.80
N ASN A 325 10.02 -19.73 -4.39
CA ASN A 325 9.74 -19.69 -5.83
C ASN A 325 10.61 -18.63 -6.49
N PHE A 326 11.32 -18.97 -7.57
CA PHE A 326 12.14 -18.02 -8.32
C PHE A 326 11.24 -17.18 -9.24
N LYS A 327 10.60 -16.15 -8.70
CA LYS A 327 9.52 -15.45 -9.41
C LYS A 327 10.02 -14.84 -10.72
N ILE A 328 11.08 -14.04 -10.64
CA ILE A 328 11.62 -13.37 -11.84
C ILE A 328 12.13 -14.37 -12.87
N TYR A 329 12.85 -15.40 -12.44
CA TYR A 329 13.36 -16.42 -13.36
C TYR A 329 12.24 -17.10 -14.15
N HIS A 330 11.18 -17.57 -13.46
CA HIS A 330 10.06 -18.26 -14.13
C HIS A 330 9.19 -17.34 -14.97
N ASP A 331 9.01 -16.09 -14.53
CA ASP A 331 8.22 -15.12 -15.28
C ASP A 331 8.96 -14.72 -16.58
N ILE A 332 10.30 -14.55 -16.55
CA ILE A 332 11.11 -14.30 -17.75
C ILE A 332 11.23 -15.55 -18.62
N LYS A 333 11.42 -16.74 -18.04
CA LYS A 333 11.45 -18.02 -18.78
C LYS A 333 10.14 -18.30 -19.53
N GLY A 334 9.02 -17.77 -19.04
CA GLY A 334 7.73 -17.85 -19.72
C GLY A 334 7.63 -16.97 -20.98
N ILE A 335 8.53 -15.99 -21.13
CA ILE A 335 8.58 -15.03 -22.24
C ILE A 335 9.71 -15.39 -23.20
N THR A 336 10.89 -15.73 -22.67
CA THR A 336 12.10 -16.00 -23.46
C THR A 336 12.89 -17.18 -22.88
N SER A 337 13.45 -18.01 -23.76
CA SER A 337 14.28 -19.16 -23.42
C SER A 337 15.76 -18.92 -23.69
N ARG A 338 16.17 -17.67 -23.92
CA ARG A 338 17.55 -17.31 -24.26
C ARG A 338 18.44 -17.35 -23.02
N ASN A 339 19.51 -18.15 -23.07
CA ASN A 339 20.45 -18.28 -21.95
C ASN A 339 21.16 -16.96 -21.62
N GLU A 340 21.43 -16.11 -22.63
CA GLU A 340 21.99 -14.75 -22.45
C GLU A 340 21.18 -13.92 -21.44
N ILE A 341 19.87 -14.15 -21.37
CA ILE A 341 18.96 -13.47 -20.43
C ILE A 341 18.80 -14.29 -19.15
N LEU A 342 18.47 -15.57 -19.26
CA LEU A 342 18.11 -16.42 -18.11
C LEU A 342 19.28 -16.73 -17.18
N GLU A 343 20.51 -16.78 -17.70
CA GLU A 343 21.72 -17.05 -16.93
C GLU A 343 22.36 -15.75 -16.40
N ASN A 344 21.89 -14.58 -16.86
CA ASN A 344 22.38 -13.28 -16.40
C ASN A 344 21.64 -12.82 -15.13
N ALA A 345 22.12 -13.27 -13.98
CA ALA A 345 21.56 -12.92 -12.67
C ALA A 345 21.46 -11.40 -12.43
N ASN A 346 22.43 -10.62 -12.92
CA ASN A 346 22.43 -9.16 -12.76
C ASN A 346 21.30 -8.50 -13.56
N LEU A 347 21.10 -8.93 -14.81
CA LEU A 347 19.98 -8.47 -15.64
C LEU A 347 18.63 -8.80 -14.99
N LEU A 348 18.45 -10.03 -14.50
CA LEU A 348 17.22 -10.41 -13.80
C LEU A 348 16.99 -9.57 -12.53
N ASN A 349 18.04 -9.21 -11.78
CA ASN A 349 17.91 -8.30 -10.64
C ASN A 349 17.43 -6.90 -11.07
N GLN A 350 17.99 -6.36 -12.14
CA GLN A 350 17.62 -5.04 -12.68
C GLN A 350 16.20 -5.02 -13.23
N ILE A 351 15.77 -6.06 -13.96
CA ILE A 351 14.40 -6.19 -14.44
C ILE A 351 13.42 -6.25 -13.26
N ALA A 352 13.73 -7.05 -12.23
CA ALA A 352 12.89 -7.12 -11.04
C ALA A 352 12.78 -5.78 -10.30
N GLU A 353 13.85 -4.98 -10.30
CA GLU A 353 13.87 -3.64 -9.73
C GLU A 353 12.95 -2.69 -10.49
N ILE A 354 13.07 -2.63 -11.82
CA ILE A 354 12.17 -1.83 -12.67
C ILE A 354 10.70 -2.23 -12.43
N LEU A 355 10.40 -3.52 -12.54
CA LEU A 355 9.03 -4.04 -12.38
C LEU A 355 8.41 -3.73 -11.01
N THR A 356 9.26 -3.47 -10.00
CA THR A 356 8.81 -3.17 -8.64
C THR A 356 8.68 -1.66 -8.39
N ILE A 357 9.60 -0.85 -8.93
CA ILE A 357 9.65 0.60 -8.74
C ILE A 357 8.62 1.31 -9.62
N TYR A 358 8.52 0.95 -10.90
CA TYR A 358 7.64 1.60 -11.86
C TYR A 358 6.26 0.96 -11.87
N GLN A 359 5.22 1.77 -12.04
CA GLN A 359 3.83 1.39 -11.71
C GLN A 359 2.90 1.33 -12.93
N SER A 360 3.41 1.63 -14.14
CA SER A 360 2.71 1.40 -15.40
C SER A 360 3.61 0.71 -16.42
N SER A 361 2.98 0.04 -17.38
CA SER A 361 3.69 -0.69 -18.43
C SER A 361 4.49 0.24 -19.33
N GLU A 362 4.03 1.47 -19.57
CA GLU A 362 4.76 2.46 -20.37
C GLU A 362 6.08 2.86 -19.70
N ASP A 363 6.04 3.22 -18.41
CA ASP A 363 7.24 3.58 -17.65
C ASP A 363 8.23 2.39 -17.57
N ILE A 364 7.70 1.16 -17.42
CA ILE A 364 8.53 -0.06 -17.39
C ILE A 364 9.24 -0.28 -18.72
N GLN A 365 8.55 -0.13 -19.86
CA GLN A 365 9.16 -0.29 -21.18
C GLN A 365 10.28 0.72 -21.41
N GLU A 366 10.02 2.00 -21.11
CA GLU A 366 11.02 3.07 -21.24
C GLU A 366 12.29 2.78 -20.42
N GLU A 367 12.13 2.23 -19.20
CA GLU A 367 13.25 1.93 -18.32
C GLU A 367 13.98 0.64 -18.70
N LEU A 368 13.27 -0.36 -19.26
CA LEU A 368 13.90 -1.55 -19.83
C LEU A 368 14.74 -1.21 -21.06
N GLU A 369 14.25 -0.32 -21.93
CA GLU A 369 14.96 0.17 -23.13
C GLU A 369 16.30 0.85 -22.76
N LYS A 370 16.34 1.56 -21.62
CA LYS A 370 17.58 2.20 -21.12
C LYS A 370 18.60 1.18 -20.60
N LEU A 371 18.15 0.02 -20.15
CA LEU A 371 18.96 -0.90 -19.37
C LEU A 371 19.76 -1.87 -20.24
N TYR A 372 19.21 -2.35 -21.36
CA TYR A 372 19.88 -3.40 -22.13
C TYR A 372 19.41 -3.53 -23.58
N SER A 373 20.36 -3.60 -24.52
CA SER A 373 20.10 -3.73 -25.97
C SER A 373 19.73 -5.14 -26.42
N GLU A 374 19.93 -6.17 -25.58
CA GLU A 374 19.69 -7.57 -25.97
C GLU A 374 18.24 -8.01 -25.76
N LEU A 375 17.43 -7.23 -25.02
CA LEU A 375 15.98 -7.46 -24.95
C LEU A 375 15.32 -6.92 -26.23
N THR A 376 14.54 -7.76 -26.89
CA THR A 376 13.72 -7.35 -28.03
C THR A 376 12.55 -6.49 -27.57
N GLN A 377 12.01 -5.65 -28.46
CA GLN A 377 10.84 -4.83 -28.14
C GLN A 377 9.64 -5.67 -27.69
N GLU A 378 9.44 -6.84 -28.30
CA GLU A 378 8.37 -7.76 -27.93
C GLU A 378 8.58 -8.36 -26.53
N GLU A 379 9.81 -8.76 -26.19
CA GLU A 379 10.15 -9.20 -24.83
C GLU A 379 9.88 -8.09 -23.81
N MET A 380 10.30 -6.85 -24.08
CA MET A 380 10.06 -5.71 -23.18
C MET A 380 8.57 -5.42 -22.99
N GLU A 381 7.78 -5.47 -24.07
CA GLU A 381 6.34 -5.29 -24.00
C GLU A 381 5.68 -6.38 -23.13
N GLN A 382 6.07 -7.65 -23.31
CA GLN A 382 5.55 -8.76 -22.51
C GLN A 382 5.99 -8.67 -21.04
N ILE A 383 7.25 -8.33 -20.77
CA ILE A 383 7.79 -8.14 -19.41
C ILE A 383 7.02 -7.02 -18.70
N SER A 384 6.71 -5.91 -19.38
CA SER A 384 5.99 -4.77 -18.81
C SER A 384 4.56 -5.07 -18.35
N LYS A 385 4.00 -6.22 -18.77
CA LYS A 385 2.66 -6.71 -18.39
C LYS A 385 2.70 -7.70 -17.23
N LEU A 386 3.88 -8.05 -16.73
CA LEU A 386 4.04 -8.95 -15.60
C LEU A 386 3.45 -8.35 -14.32
N THR A 387 2.86 -9.20 -13.48
CA THR A 387 2.16 -8.77 -12.26
C THR A 387 2.78 -9.36 -11.00
N GLY A 388 2.48 -8.76 -9.85
CA GLY A 388 2.90 -9.25 -8.53
C GLY A 388 4.30 -8.80 -8.08
N TYR A 389 4.92 -7.86 -8.79
CA TYR A 389 6.19 -7.24 -8.39
C TYR A 389 5.92 -6.08 -7.44
N THR A 390 5.84 -6.38 -6.14
CA THR A 390 5.58 -5.37 -5.10
C THR A 390 6.34 -5.67 -3.82
N GLY A 391 6.74 -4.61 -3.12
CA GLY A 391 7.38 -4.70 -1.81
C GLY A 391 8.88 -5.00 -1.84
N THR A 392 9.47 -4.96 -0.66
CA THR A 392 10.93 -5.05 -0.47
C THR A 392 11.29 -6.31 0.29
N HIS A 393 12.46 -6.88 -0.02
CA HIS A 393 13.13 -7.83 0.86
C HIS A 393 13.56 -7.13 2.17
N ARG A 394 13.95 -7.86 3.22
CA ARG A 394 14.41 -7.23 4.49
C ARG A 394 15.88 -6.83 4.46
N LEU A 395 16.64 -7.37 3.51
CA LEU A 395 18.07 -7.14 3.31
C LEU A 395 18.32 -6.39 1.99
N SER A 396 19.42 -5.64 1.92
CA SER A 396 19.93 -5.05 0.67
C SER A 396 20.53 -6.13 -0.24
N LEU A 397 20.63 -5.85 -1.54
CA LEU A 397 21.37 -6.71 -2.47
C LEU A 397 22.83 -6.85 -2.04
N LYS A 398 23.45 -5.79 -1.50
CA LYS A 398 24.80 -5.85 -0.92
C LYS A 398 24.92 -6.90 0.17
N ALA A 399 23.98 -6.94 1.12
CA ALA A 399 24.00 -7.93 2.20
C ALA A 399 23.78 -9.35 1.68
N ILE A 400 22.87 -9.52 0.71
CA ILE A 400 22.59 -10.79 0.07
C ILE A 400 23.83 -11.32 -0.65
N ASN A 401 24.40 -10.50 -1.54
CA ASN A 401 25.56 -10.89 -2.35
C ASN A 401 26.79 -11.18 -1.49
N LEU A 402 26.96 -10.48 -0.37
CA LEU A 402 28.07 -10.70 0.55
C LEU A 402 28.13 -12.14 1.10
N ILE A 403 26.98 -12.77 1.32
CA ILE A 403 26.91 -14.10 1.95
C ILE A 403 26.39 -15.19 0.99
N LEU A 404 26.20 -14.87 -0.27
CA LEU A 404 25.61 -15.81 -1.23
C LEU A 404 26.54 -17.01 -1.47
N ASP A 405 27.84 -16.76 -1.63
CA ASP A 405 28.85 -17.81 -1.79
C ASP A 405 29.00 -18.67 -0.52
N GLU A 406 28.84 -18.06 0.66
CA GLU A 406 28.84 -18.76 1.94
C GLU A 406 27.65 -19.71 2.05
N LEU A 407 26.46 -19.28 1.61
CA LEU A 407 25.28 -20.14 1.56
C LEU A 407 25.45 -21.31 0.56
N TRP A 408 26.17 -21.09 -0.54
CA TRP A 408 26.50 -22.15 -1.50
C TRP A 408 27.45 -23.19 -0.91
N HIS A 409 28.54 -22.76 -0.28
CA HIS A 409 29.65 -23.66 0.07
C HIS A 409 29.61 -24.15 1.52
N THR A 410 28.73 -23.60 2.36
CA THR A 410 28.53 -24.04 3.74
C THR A 410 27.09 -24.50 3.95
N SER A 411 26.84 -25.23 5.04
CA SER A 411 25.49 -25.60 5.48
C SER A 411 24.91 -24.61 6.50
N ASP A 412 25.58 -23.47 6.72
CA ASP A 412 25.12 -22.44 7.64
C ASP A 412 23.98 -21.64 7.00
N ASN A 413 22.96 -21.30 7.79
CA ASN A 413 21.96 -20.33 7.36
C ASN A 413 22.46 -18.89 7.58
N GLN A 414 21.70 -17.93 7.05
CA GLN A 414 22.02 -16.50 7.13
C GLN A 414 22.40 -16.00 8.52
N MET A 415 21.73 -16.47 9.58
CA MET A 415 21.95 -15.94 10.93
C MET A 415 23.30 -16.40 11.48
N THR A 416 23.64 -17.67 11.24
CA THR A 416 24.93 -18.24 11.61
C THR A 416 26.05 -17.53 10.84
N ILE A 417 25.88 -17.29 9.54
CA ILE A 417 26.87 -16.58 8.71
C ILE A 417 27.03 -15.14 9.18
N PHE A 418 25.95 -14.37 9.36
CA PHE A 418 26.03 -12.99 9.83
C PHE A 418 26.70 -12.88 11.20
N ASN A 419 26.41 -13.80 12.13
CA ASN A 419 27.07 -13.85 13.43
C ASN A 419 28.57 -14.16 13.30
N ARG A 420 28.96 -15.14 12.47
CA ARG A 420 30.36 -15.47 12.18
C ARG A 420 31.12 -14.29 11.58
N LEU A 421 30.48 -13.54 10.68
CA LEU A 421 31.00 -12.30 10.10
C LEU A 421 30.95 -11.09 11.05
N ARG A 422 30.43 -11.27 12.27
CA ARG A 422 30.26 -10.22 13.29
C ARG A 422 29.40 -9.04 12.81
N LEU A 423 28.48 -9.30 11.88
CA LEU A 423 27.50 -8.34 11.41
C LEU A 423 26.30 -8.35 12.36
N VAL A 424 26.23 -7.33 13.22
CA VAL A 424 25.16 -7.18 14.21
C VAL A 424 24.10 -6.21 13.66
N PRO A 425 22.80 -6.49 13.82
CA PRO A 425 21.76 -5.53 13.44
C PRO A 425 21.97 -4.17 14.09
N LYS A 426 21.63 -3.09 13.36
CA LYS A 426 21.78 -1.72 13.86
C LYS A 426 21.12 -1.55 15.23
N LYS A 427 21.90 -1.08 16.19
CA LYS A 427 21.40 -0.58 17.47
C LYS A 427 21.61 0.92 17.53
N VAL A 428 20.70 1.62 18.22
CA VAL A 428 20.87 3.05 18.49
C VAL A 428 21.74 3.18 19.73
N ASP A 429 22.88 3.87 19.61
CA ASP A 429 23.69 4.20 20.78
C ASP A 429 23.02 5.29 21.61
N LEU A 430 22.91 5.03 22.92
CA LEU A 430 22.31 5.91 23.90
C LEU A 430 23.36 6.51 24.86
N SER A 431 24.65 6.21 24.69
CA SER A 431 25.74 6.62 25.58
C SER A 431 25.83 8.14 25.78
N GLN A 432 25.58 8.91 24.71
CA GLN A 432 25.62 10.37 24.73
C GLN A 432 24.34 11.02 25.30
N GLN A 433 23.30 10.22 25.56
CA GLN A 433 22.01 10.74 26.00
C GLN A 433 22.01 11.00 27.50
N LYS A 434 21.81 12.28 27.88
CA LYS A 434 21.70 12.69 29.30
C LYS A 434 20.38 12.28 29.97
N ARG A 435 19.41 11.81 29.19
CA ARG A 435 18.05 11.44 29.60
C ARG A 435 17.48 10.43 28.60
N ILE A 436 16.44 9.72 28.98
CA ILE A 436 15.78 8.76 28.09
C ILE A 436 15.20 9.52 26.88
N PRO A 437 15.57 9.19 25.63
CA PRO A 437 15.14 9.91 24.45
C PRO A 437 13.68 9.60 24.09
N THR A 438 12.95 10.62 23.64
CA THR A 438 11.57 10.45 23.14
C THR A 438 11.49 10.32 21.62
N THR A 439 12.59 10.59 20.90
CA THR A 439 12.65 10.60 19.43
C THR A 439 12.47 9.19 18.84
N LEU A 440 13.04 8.19 19.51
CA LEU A 440 13.03 6.79 19.05
C LEU A 440 11.64 6.16 19.07
N VAL A 441 10.68 6.74 19.79
CA VAL A 441 9.32 6.18 19.94
C VAL A 441 8.61 6.06 18.59
N ASP A 442 8.90 6.95 17.64
CA ASP A 442 8.27 6.90 16.31
C ASP A 442 8.73 5.70 15.48
N ASP A 443 9.93 5.18 15.76
CA ASP A 443 10.56 4.13 14.95
C ASP A 443 9.96 2.74 15.24
N PHE A 444 9.45 2.52 16.45
CA PHE A 444 8.93 1.22 16.89
C PHE A 444 7.44 1.21 17.27
N ILE A 445 6.74 2.35 17.18
CA ILE A 445 5.31 2.44 17.50
C ILE A 445 4.46 2.73 16.27
N LEU A 446 3.45 1.88 16.05
CA LEU A 446 2.49 2.02 14.95
C LEU A 446 1.29 2.92 15.29
N SER A 447 0.79 2.84 16.53
CA SER A 447 -0.42 3.55 16.95
C SER A 447 -0.09 4.98 17.40
N PRO A 448 -0.72 6.02 16.81
CA PRO A 448 -0.53 7.40 17.27
C PRO A 448 -0.91 7.61 18.74
N VAL A 449 -1.91 6.87 19.23
CA VAL A 449 -2.33 6.85 20.65
C VAL A 449 -1.19 6.36 21.53
N VAL A 450 -0.68 5.17 21.25
CA VAL A 450 0.42 4.55 22.00
C VAL A 450 1.67 5.43 21.95
N LYS A 451 1.98 6.03 20.79
CA LYS A 451 3.11 6.94 20.62
C LYS A 451 3.04 8.12 21.59
N ARG A 452 1.86 8.76 21.70
CA ARG A 452 1.68 9.87 22.64
C ARG A 452 1.83 9.41 24.08
N SER A 453 1.20 8.29 24.45
CA SER A 453 1.30 7.74 25.81
C SER A 453 2.75 7.46 26.18
N PHE A 454 3.51 6.78 25.32
CA PHE A 454 4.93 6.47 25.55
C PHE A 454 5.80 7.73 25.69
N ILE A 455 5.60 8.74 24.82
CA ILE A 455 6.33 10.00 24.94
C ILE A 455 6.02 10.69 26.27
N GLN A 456 4.76 10.66 26.75
CA GLN A 456 4.42 11.23 28.06
C GLN A 456 5.02 10.39 29.18
N SER A 457 4.98 9.06 29.12
CA SER A 457 5.59 8.17 30.12
C SER A 457 7.09 8.40 30.25
N ILE A 458 7.82 8.50 29.14
CA ILE A 458 9.26 8.81 29.14
C ILE A 458 9.54 10.18 29.78
N LYS A 459 8.68 11.18 29.51
CA LYS A 459 8.81 12.50 30.15
C LYS A 459 8.54 12.44 31.65
N VAL A 460 7.57 11.65 32.10
CA VAL A 460 7.28 11.41 33.52
C VAL A 460 8.48 10.74 34.19
N ILE A 461 9.02 9.66 33.62
CA ILE A 461 10.21 8.96 34.13
C ILE A 461 11.39 9.93 34.26
N ASN A 462 11.71 10.68 33.19
CA ASN A 462 12.82 11.63 33.21
C ASN A 462 12.65 12.72 34.29
N ALA A 463 11.42 13.19 34.52
CA ALA A 463 11.14 14.18 35.56
C ALA A 463 11.25 13.59 36.97
N ILE A 464 10.78 12.37 37.18
CA ILE A 464 10.90 11.63 38.43
C ILE A 464 12.38 11.38 38.75
N ILE A 465 13.16 10.89 37.78
CA ILE A 465 14.60 10.65 37.96
C ILE A 465 15.34 11.94 38.32
N LYS A 466 14.97 13.06 37.67
CA LYS A 466 15.55 14.37 37.97
C LYS A 466 15.23 14.86 39.39
N LYS A 467 14.03 14.56 39.92
CA LYS A 467 13.58 15.05 41.23
C LYS A 467 13.97 14.11 42.38
N TYR A 468 13.85 12.80 42.20
CA TYR A 468 13.99 11.79 43.25
C TYR A 468 15.27 10.95 43.14
N GLY A 469 16.05 11.09 42.06
CA GLY A 469 17.20 10.23 41.78
C GLY A 469 16.80 8.99 40.97
N LEU A 470 17.73 8.05 40.76
CA LEU A 470 17.39 6.81 40.04
C LEU A 470 16.61 5.86 40.95
N PRO A 471 15.52 5.23 40.45
CA PRO A 471 14.87 4.13 41.16
C PRO A 471 15.75 2.87 41.11
N SER A 472 15.49 1.93 42.03
CA SER A 472 16.01 0.57 41.92
C SER A 472 15.24 -0.20 40.84
N ASP A 473 13.91 -0.13 40.92
CA ASP A 473 13.00 -0.91 40.08
C ASP A 473 11.97 -0.02 39.38
N ILE A 474 11.62 -0.38 38.15
CA ILE A 474 10.52 0.24 37.40
C ILE A 474 9.57 -0.85 36.95
N ILE A 475 8.31 -0.76 37.37
CA ILE A 475 7.23 -1.69 37.00
C ILE A 475 6.21 -0.92 36.16
N ILE A 476 5.82 -1.50 35.02
CA ILE A 476 4.97 -0.81 34.03
C ILE A 476 3.77 -1.70 33.68
N GLU A 477 2.57 -1.14 33.82
CA GLU A 477 1.33 -1.66 33.27
C GLU A 477 0.88 -0.81 32.08
N LEU A 478 0.30 -1.43 31.06
CA LEU A 478 -0.27 -0.76 29.89
C LEU A 478 -1.75 -1.09 29.78
N ALA A 479 -2.53 -0.12 29.30
CA ALA A 479 -3.91 -0.37 28.89
C ALA A 479 -3.99 -1.52 27.88
N ARG A 480 -5.01 -2.37 28.03
CA ARG A 480 -5.26 -3.49 27.12
C ARG A 480 -5.85 -3.02 25.79
N GLU A 481 -6.48 -1.85 25.80
CA GLU A 481 -7.23 -1.31 24.69
C GLU A 481 -6.39 -0.35 23.84
N ASN A 482 -6.57 -0.42 22.52
CA ASN A 482 -5.73 0.36 21.61
C ASN A 482 -6.18 1.83 21.45
N ASN A 483 -7.43 2.12 21.81
CA ASN A 483 -8.07 3.44 21.72
C ASN A 483 -9.39 3.47 22.52
N SER A 484 -9.96 4.66 22.69
CA SER A 484 -11.19 4.85 23.47
C SER A 484 -12.43 4.13 22.91
N LYS A 485 -12.52 3.93 21.58
CA LYS A 485 -13.63 3.20 20.96
C LYS A 485 -13.58 1.70 21.28
N ASP A 486 -12.39 1.12 21.26
CA ASP A 486 -12.14 -0.27 21.62
C ASP A 486 -12.45 -0.51 23.10
N ALA A 487 -12.02 0.41 23.98
CA ALA A 487 -12.39 0.41 25.40
C ALA A 487 -13.90 0.46 25.62
N GLN A 488 -14.61 1.36 24.94
CA GLN A 488 -16.07 1.43 25.06
C GLN A 488 -16.75 0.15 24.57
N LYS A 489 -16.24 -0.46 23.50
CA LYS A 489 -16.78 -1.73 22.98
C LYS A 489 -16.60 -2.86 24.01
N PHE A 490 -15.41 -2.98 24.59
CA PHE A 490 -15.13 -3.96 25.64
C PHE A 490 -16.05 -3.78 26.86
N ILE A 491 -16.22 -2.54 27.34
CA ILE A 491 -17.12 -2.21 28.45
C ILE A 491 -18.56 -2.62 28.12
N ASN A 492 -19.04 -2.31 26.92
CA ASN A 492 -20.41 -2.66 26.51
C ASN A 492 -20.63 -4.18 26.46
N GLU A 493 -19.66 -4.94 25.95
CA GLU A 493 -19.72 -6.41 25.90
C GLU A 493 -19.65 -7.03 27.29
N MET A 494 -18.83 -6.49 28.18
CA MET A 494 -18.77 -6.91 29.58
C MET A 494 -20.09 -6.64 30.30
N GLN A 495 -20.64 -5.43 30.17
CA GLN A 495 -21.93 -5.07 30.78
C GLN A 495 -23.10 -5.88 30.20
N LYS A 496 -23.06 -6.23 28.91
CA LYS A 496 -24.05 -7.11 28.29
C LYS A 496 -24.00 -8.51 28.90
N ARG A 497 -22.80 -9.10 29.04
CA ARG A 497 -22.62 -10.42 29.68
C ARG A 497 -23.07 -10.40 31.14
N ASN A 498 -22.69 -9.37 31.90
CA ASN A 498 -23.11 -9.23 33.30
C ASN A 498 -24.64 -9.17 33.43
N ARG A 499 -25.32 -8.44 32.54
CA ARG A 499 -26.80 -8.42 32.51
C ARG A 499 -27.40 -9.79 32.22
N GLN A 500 -26.90 -10.49 31.20
CA GLN A 500 -27.37 -11.84 30.86
C GLN A 500 -27.15 -12.83 32.01
N THR A 501 -26.00 -12.75 32.69
CA THR A 501 -25.72 -13.59 33.87
C THR A 501 -26.68 -13.24 35.01
N ASN A 502 -26.89 -11.96 35.31
CA ASN A 502 -27.82 -11.53 36.36
C ASN A 502 -29.25 -12.00 36.06
N GLU A 503 -29.76 -11.78 34.85
CA GLU A 503 -31.08 -12.24 34.40
C GLU A 503 -31.22 -13.77 34.55
N ARG A 504 -30.16 -14.51 34.20
CA ARG A 504 -30.15 -15.98 34.34
C ARG A 504 -30.19 -16.42 35.81
N ILE A 505 -29.43 -15.76 36.68
CA ILE A 505 -29.43 -16.06 38.11
C ILE A 505 -30.80 -15.73 38.72
N GLU A 506 -31.40 -14.59 38.35
CA GLU A 506 -32.75 -14.22 38.78
C GLU A 506 -33.80 -15.25 38.35
N GLU A 507 -33.71 -15.75 37.11
CA GLU A 507 -34.60 -16.81 36.59
C GLU A 507 -34.47 -18.11 37.41
N ILE A 508 -33.25 -18.53 37.72
CA ILE A 508 -32.98 -19.74 38.52
C ILE A 508 -33.55 -19.58 39.94
N VAL A 509 -33.33 -18.42 40.57
CA VAL A 509 -33.85 -18.15 41.93
C VAL A 509 -35.38 -18.13 41.94
N ARG A 510 -36.03 -17.58 40.91
CA ARG A 510 -37.50 -17.57 40.78
C ARG A 510 -38.10 -18.96 40.53
N LYS A 511 -37.39 -19.85 39.82
CA LYS A 511 -37.85 -21.22 39.56
C LYS A 511 -37.71 -22.15 40.77
N ASN A 512 -36.85 -21.81 41.73
CA ASN A 512 -36.61 -22.58 42.95
C ASN A 512 -37.38 -22.04 44.18
N ARG A 513 -38.30 -21.08 43.97
CA ARG A 513 -39.35 -20.67 44.91
C ARG A 513 -40.67 -21.22 44.40
#